data_AF-A0A2M8NBA4-F1
#
_entry.id   AF-A0A2M8NBA4-F1
#
_cell.length_a   1.000
_cell.length_b   1.000
_cell.length_c   1.000
_cell.angle_alpha   90.00
_cell.angle_beta   90.00
_cell.angle_gamma   90.00
#
_symmetry.space_group_name_H-M   'P 1'
#
loop_
_entity.id
_entity.type
_entity.pdbx_description
1 polymer ?
#
loop_
_entity_poly.entity_id
_entity_poly.type
_entity_poly.pdbx_seq_one_letter_code
_entity_poly.pdbx_strand_id
1 'polypeptide(L)'
;MTRLTDLEQLRIAAEQREWNTLQDTLKRMLALLDPLIALSIAAPRLRAFLPRFEQYYPEARWVRELLLTVITYASAPRDLPLNALNQFPQPGCGNFILAVFDAARTVQPQYNVYERYSHITNAIANAILADLQYTYFKNHPQLYAQLLDPNTDQTTRTQIQATFWLDENIAKRDTALWLHVANLTEKALDEKFIS
;
A
#
# COMPACT_ATOMS: atom_id res chain seq x y z
N MET A 1 13.77 13.06 18.47
CA MET A 1 12.98 13.59 17.34
C MET A 1 11.56 13.82 17.85
N THR A 2 10.97 14.99 17.61
CA THR A 2 9.62 15.31 18.11
C THR A 2 8.57 14.95 17.04
N ARG A 3 7.34 14.67 17.47
CA ARG A 3 6.20 14.34 16.60
C ARG A 3 6.01 15.34 15.44
N LEU A 4 6.16 16.63 15.73
CA LEU A 4 6.03 17.70 14.73
C LEU A 4 7.10 17.60 13.66
N THR A 5 8.35 17.27 14.04
CA THR A 5 9.46 17.08 13.09
C THR A 5 9.26 15.87 12.19
N ASP A 6 8.78 14.73 12.70
CA ASP A 6 8.52 13.54 11.87
C ASP A 6 7.36 13.78 10.88
N LEU A 7 6.29 14.48 11.28
CA LEU A 7 5.20 14.81 10.35
C LEU A 7 5.65 15.77 9.25
N GLU A 8 6.41 16.80 9.60
CA GLU A 8 7.00 17.73 8.62
C GLU A 8 7.92 16.98 7.66
N GLN A 9 8.78 16.10 8.17
CA GLN A 9 9.65 15.25 7.36
C GLN A 9 8.85 14.34 6.42
N LEU A 10 7.74 13.75 6.89
CA LEU A 10 6.89 12.91 6.06
C LEU A 10 6.26 13.71 4.90
N ARG A 11 5.83 14.94 5.15
CA ARG A 11 5.27 15.84 4.11
C ARG A 11 6.34 16.26 3.10
N ILE A 12 7.52 16.66 3.56
CA ILE A 12 8.65 17.00 2.69
C ILE A 12 9.05 15.80 1.82
N ALA A 13 9.17 14.61 2.42
CA ALA A 13 9.49 13.39 1.70
C ALA A 13 8.42 12.99 0.67
N ALA A 14 7.15 13.34 0.91
CA ALA A 14 6.05 13.12 -0.05
C ALA A 14 6.18 14.02 -1.28
N GLU A 15 6.53 15.30 -1.09
CA GLU A 15 6.78 16.25 -2.17
C GLU A 15 8.02 15.86 -2.98
N GLN A 16 9.07 15.39 -2.30
CA GLN A 16 10.31 14.93 -2.93
C GLN A 16 10.23 13.49 -3.46
N ARG A 17 9.13 12.77 -3.17
CA ARG A 17 8.88 11.36 -3.53
C ARG A 17 10.01 10.43 -3.06
N GLU A 18 10.54 10.66 -1.86
CA GLU A 18 11.57 9.82 -1.25
C GLU A 18 10.97 8.60 -0.55
N TRP A 19 10.73 7.53 -1.31
CA TRP A 19 10.01 6.33 -0.85
C TRP A 19 10.58 5.66 0.41
N ASN A 20 11.90 5.65 0.58
CA ASN A 20 12.54 5.10 1.78
C ASN A 20 12.27 5.99 3.00
N THR A 21 12.52 7.29 2.86
CA THR A 21 12.26 8.29 3.91
C THR A 21 10.79 8.27 4.32
N LEU A 22 9.86 8.16 3.36
CA LEU A 22 8.42 8.05 3.59
C LEU A 22 8.07 6.84 4.45
N GLN A 23 8.52 5.65 4.06
CA GLN A 23 8.20 4.40 4.77
C GLN A 23 8.83 4.34 6.17
N ASP A 24 10.09 4.76 6.30
CA ASP A 24 10.78 4.77 7.59
C ASP A 24 10.14 5.77 8.56
N THR A 25 9.83 6.97 8.07
CA THR A 25 9.19 8.02 8.88
C THR A 25 7.77 7.62 9.26
N LEU A 26 6.98 7.09 8.32
CA LEU A 26 5.65 6.58 8.61
C LEU A 26 5.71 5.45 9.66
N LYS A 27 6.62 4.49 9.53
CA LYS A 27 6.77 3.40 10.50
C LYS A 27 7.03 3.93 11.92
N ARG A 28 7.92 4.92 12.07
CA ARG A 28 8.18 5.56 13.38
C ARG A 28 6.92 6.22 13.95
N MET A 29 6.16 6.93 13.12
CA MET A 29 4.91 7.57 13.53
C MET A 29 3.83 6.56 13.92
N LEU A 30 3.65 5.50 13.13
CA LEU A 30 2.70 4.43 13.41
C LEU A 30 3.02 3.71 14.74
N ALA A 31 4.30 3.57 15.08
CA ALA A 31 4.72 2.97 16.35
C ALA A 31 4.29 3.76 17.59
N LEU A 32 3.86 5.01 17.43
CA LEU A 32 3.28 5.82 18.50
C LEU A 32 1.79 5.57 18.71
N LEU A 33 1.12 4.82 17.84
CA LEU A 33 -0.31 4.49 17.91
C LEU A 33 -0.52 3.09 18.51
N ASP A 34 -1.75 2.77 18.88
CA ASP A 34 -2.13 1.37 19.08
C ASP A 34 -2.10 0.64 17.72
N PRO A 35 -1.66 -0.63 17.63
CA PRO A 35 -1.58 -1.36 16.36
C PRO A 35 -2.88 -1.40 15.54
N LEU A 36 -4.05 -1.46 16.18
CA LEU A 36 -5.34 -1.47 15.47
C LEU A 36 -5.69 -0.08 14.93
N ILE A 37 -5.36 0.98 15.67
CA ILE A 37 -5.47 2.36 15.18
C ILE A 37 -4.54 2.57 13.99
N ALA A 38 -3.29 2.12 14.09
CA ALA A 38 -2.32 2.18 13.01
C ALA A 38 -2.80 1.43 11.75
N LEU A 39 -3.35 0.22 11.91
CA LEU A 39 -3.93 -0.56 10.81
C LEU A 39 -5.10 0.18 10.13
N SER A 40 -5.88 0.94 10.89
CA SER A 40 -7.00 1.72 10.34
C SER A 40 -6.55 2.77 9.31
N ILE A 41 -5.30 3.21 9.34
CA ILE A 41 -4.72 4.15 8.36
C ILE A 41 -4.55 3.51 6.98
N ALA A 42 -4.31 2.19 6.91
CA ALA A 42 -4.23 1.46 5.64
C ALA A 42 -5.60 1.20 5.01
N ALA A 43 -6.64 1.06 5.83
CA ALA A 43 -7.97 0.60 5.41
C ALA A 43 -8.64 1.44 4.31
N PRO A 44 -8.55 2.79 4.28
CA PRO A 44 -9.15 3.59 3.20
C PRO A 44 -8.60 3.25 1.82
N ARG A 45 -7.29 2.98 1.71
CA ARG A 45 -6.65 2.67 0.42
C ARG A 45 -7.01 1.27 -0.07
N LEU A 46 -7.00 0.29 0.82
CA LEU A 46 -7.45 -1.07 0.52
C LEU A 46 -8.91 -1.08 0.06
N ARG A 47 -9.79 -0.36 0.77
CA ARG A 47 -11.20 -0.23 0.41
C ARG A 47 -11.42 0.49 -0.93
N ALA A 48 -10.61 1.48 -1.25
CA ALA A 48 -10.73 2.23 -2.51
C ALA A 48 -10.35 1.39 -3.75
N PHE A 49 -9.38 0.46 -3.61
CA PHE A 49 -8.94 -0.37 -4.72
C PHE A 49 -9.79 -1.65 -4.89
N LEU A 50 -10.39 -2.16 -3.81
CA LEU A 50 -11.14 -3.42 -3.81
C LEU A 50 -12.18 -3.54 -4.95
N PRO A 51 -13.05 -2.53 -5.24
CA PRO A 51 -14.02 -2.64 -6.33
C PRO A 51 -13.38 -2.83 -7.71
N ARG A 52 -12.19 -2.25 -7.94
CA ARG A 52 -11.45 -2.42 -9.20
C ARG A 52 -10.90 -3.83 -9.31
N PHE A 53 -10.35 -4.37 -8.22
CA PHE A 53 -9.87 -5.74 -8.19
C PHE A 53 -11.01 -6.73 -8.49
N GLU A 54 -12.16 -6.56 -7.85
CA GLU A 54 -13.33 -7.44 -8.04
C GLU A 54 -13.95 -7.33 -9.43
N GLN A 55 -13.77 -6.20 -10.12
CA GLN A 55 -14.19 -6.09 -11.52
C GLN A 55 -13.41 -7.06 -12.42
N TYR A 56 -12.13 -7.30 -12.14
CA TYR A 56 -11.30 -8.22 -12.90
C TYR A 56 -11.40 -9.67 -12.41
N TYR A 57 -11.60 -9.86 -11.10
CA TYR A 57 -11.55 -11.17 -10.43
C TYR A 57 -12.76 -11.39 -9.51
N PRO A 58 -14.00 -11.42 -10.04
CA PRO A 58 -15.21 -11.60 -9.23
C PRO A 58 -15.27 -12.94 -8.49
N GLU A 59 -14.49 -13.94 -8.92
CA GLU A 59 -14.32 -15.24 -8.28
C GLU A 59 -13.43 -15.19 -7.03
N ALA A 60 -12.54 -14.20 -6.92
CA ALA A 60 -11.60 -14.05 -5.80
C ALA A 60 -12.25 -13.36 -4.57
N ARG A 61 -13.48 -13.77 -4.22
CA ARG A 61 -14.27 -13.19 -3.12
C ARG A 61 -13.59 -13.26 -1.75
N TRP A 62 -12.71 -14.24 -1.57
CA TRP A 62 -11.90 -14.43 -0.37
C TRP A 62 -11.10 -13.17 0.00
N VAL A 63 -10.74 -12.31 -0.98
CA VAL A 63 -9.99 -11.07 -0.73
C VAL A 63 -10.82 -10.08 0.09
N ARG A 64 -12.09 -9.91 -0.26
CA ARG A 64 -13.03 -9.07 0.50
C ARG A 64 -13.26 -9.65 1.88
N GLU A 65 -13.48 -10.95 1.97
CA GLU A 65 -13.73 -11.65 3.24
C GLU A 65 -12.53 -11.54 4.18
N LEU A 66 -11.31 -11.66 3.65
CA LEU A 66 -10.08 -11.46 4.40
C LEU A 66 -9.95 -10.03 4.90
N LEU A 67 -10.14 -9.02 4.03
CA LEU A 67 -10.11 -7.61 4.44
C LEU A 67 -11.15 -7.29 5.52
N LEU A 68 -12.38 -7.81 5.38
CA LEU A 68 -13.42 -7.67 6.39
C LEU A 68 -12.99 -8.29 7.72
N THR A 69 -12.41 -9.49 7.68
CA THR A 69 -11.96 -10.19 8.89
C THR A 69 -10.85 -9.43 9.61
N VAL A 70 -9.88 -8.92 8.85
CA VAL A 70 -8.77 -8.12 9.37
C VAL A 70 -9.24 -6.81 9.99
N ILE A 71 -10.09 -6.06 9.28
CA ILE A 71 -10.51 -4.72 9.70
C ILE A 71 -11.55 -4.78 10.82
N THR A 72 -12.49 -5.73 10.78
CA THR A 72 -13.61 -5.80 11.73
C THR A 72 -13.32 -6.67 12.94
N TYR A 73 -12.66 -7.81 12.75
CA TYR A 73 -12.42 -8.77 13.83
C TYR A 73 -10.98 -8.78 14.33
N ALA A 74 -10.10 -7.92 13.78
CA ALA A 74 -8.69 -7.86 14.14
C ALA A 74 -8.04 -9.26 14.11
N SER A 75 -8.34 -10.03 13.05
CA SER A 75 -8.02 -11.45 12.95
C SER A 75 -7.71 -11.83 11.50
N ALA A 76 -6.85 -12.83 11.33
CA ALA A 76 -6.51 -13.41 10.04
C ALA A 76 -6.13 -14.89 10.19
N PRO A 77 -6.37 -15.73 9.15
CA PRO A 77 -5.84 -17.10 9.12
C PRO A 77 -4.31 -17.05 9.16
N ARG A 78 -3.65 -18.03 9.79
CA ARG A 78 -2.17 -18.09 9.83
C ARG A 78 -1.56 -18.27 8.45
N ASP A 79 -2.16 -19.13 7.65
CA ASP A 79 -1.68 -19.46 6.31
C ASP A 79 -2.40 -18.58 5.28
N LEU A 80 -1.63 -17.72 4.61
CA LEU A 80 -2.11 -16.89 3.50
C LEU A 80 -1.82 -17.61 2.17
N PRO A 81 -2.70 -17.50 1.16
CA PRO A 81 -2.50 -18.13 -0.15
C PRO A 81 -1.46 -17.37 -0.99
N LEU A 82 -0.18 -17.43 -0.60
CA LEU A 82 0.90 -16.65 -1.24
C LEU A 82 1.10 -16.99 -2.73
N ASN A 83 0.76 -18.22 -3.13
CA ASN A 83 0.77 -18.67 -4.51
C ASN A 83 -0.25 -17.92 -5.40
N ALA A 84 -1.24 -17.25 -4.81
CA ALA A 84 -2.22 -16.47 -5.55
C ALA A 84 -1.63 -15.19 -6.18
N LEU A 85 -0.47 -14.71 -5.74
CA LEU A 85 0.13 -13.47 -6.26
C LEU A 85 0.33 -13.48 -7.78
N ASN A 86 0.71 -14.63 -8.34
CA ASN A 86 0.96 -14.77 -9.79
C ASN A 86 -0.33 -14.95 -10.60
N GLN A 87 -1.49 -15.02 -9.95
CA GLN A 87 -2.79 -15.29 -10.59
C GLN A 87 -3.51 -14.00 -11.02
N PHE A 88 -2.99 -12.82 -10.64
CA PHE A 88 -3.66 -11.54 -10.84
C PHE A 88 -2.84 -10.58 -11.74
N PRO A 89 -2.69 -10.88 -13.04
CA PRO A 89 -1.81 -10.14 -13.97
C PRO A 89 -2.37 -8.79 -14.43
N GLN A 90 -3.38 -8.22 -13.75
CA GLN A 90 -3.93 -6.91 -14.10
C GLN A 90 -3.16 -5.80 -13.38
N PRO A 91 -3.01 -4.61 -13.99
CA PRO A 91 -2.30 -3.48 -13.40
C PRO A 91 -2.62 -3.23 -11.93
N GLY A 92 -1.59 -3.23 -11.10
CA GLY A 92 -1.71 -2.96 -9.66
C GLY A 92 -2.32 -4.08 -8.82
N CYS A 93 -2.90 -5.13 -9.41
CA CYS A 93 -3.58 -6.19 -8.65
C CYS A 93 -2.60 -7.03 -7.83
N GLY A 94 -1.39 -7.31 -8.34
CA GLY A 94 -0.34 -7.96 -7.56
C GLY A 94 0.03 -7.17 -6.29
N ASN A 95 0.26 -5.86 -6.43
CA ASN A 95 0.51 -4.98 -5.28
C ASN A 95 -0.70 -4.91 -4.32
N PHE A 96 -1.92 -4.90 -4.85
CA PHE A 96 -3.11 -4.91 -4.00
C PHE A 96 -3.18 -6.17 -3.14
N ILE A 97 -2.89 -7.35 -3.69
CA ILE A 97 -2.86 -8.60 -2.92
C ILE A 97 -1.72 -8.60 -1.90
N LEU A 98 -0.54 -8.09 -2.25
CA LEU A 98 0.54 -7.87 -1.26
C LEU A 98 0.07 -6.97 -0.13
N ALA A 99 -0.64 -5.88 -0.43
CA ALA A 99 -1.18 -4.98 0.57
C ALA A 99 -2.21 -5.66 1.49
N VAL A 100 -3.08 -6.51 0.93
CA VAL A 100 -4.05 -7.31 1.69
C VAL A 100 -3.34 -8.31 2.60
N PHE A 101 -2.31 -8.99 2.10
CA PHE A 101 -1.53 -9.94 2.89
C PHE A 101 -0.75 -9.25 4.00
N ASP A 102 -0.10 -8.13 3.72
CA ASP A 102 0.57 -7.36 4.76
C ASP A 102 -0.42 -6.86 5.81
N ALA A 103 -1.61 -6.36 5.42
CA ALA A 103 -2.67 -6.01 6.37
C ALA A 103 -3.08 -7.22 7.23
N ALA A 104 -3.22 -8.42 6.66
CA ALA A 104 -3.52 -9.64 7.40
C ALA A 104 -2.42 -10.03 8.40
N ARG A 105 -1.14 -9.88 8.01
CA ARG A 105 0.00 -10.16 8.91
C ARG A 105 0.01 -9.25 10.14
N THR A 106 -0.54 -8.05 10.07
CA THR A 106 -0.59 -7.13 11.22
C THR A 106 -1.38 -7.66 12.42
N VAL A 107 -2.33 -8.57 12.18
CA VAL A 107 -3.22 -9.13 13.21
C VAL A 107 -2.91 -10.60 13.51
N GLN A 108 -1.93 -11.19 12.83
CA GLN A 108 -1.51 -12.56 13.07
C GLN A 108 -0.69 -12.67 14.38
N PRO A 109 -0.92 -13.72 15.18
CA PRO A 109 -0.29 -13.85 16.50
C PRO A 109 1.20 -14.15 16.43
N GLN A 110 1.72 -14.66 15.31
CA GLN A 110 3.15 -14.98 15.16
C GLN A 110 4.05 -13.75 15.06
N TYR A 111 3.52 -12.57 14.73
CA TYR A 111 4.32 -11.36 14.56
C TYR A 111 4.32 -10.49 15.80
N ASN A 112 5.52 -10.01 16.14
CA ASN A 112 5.73 -9.07 17.24
C ASN A 112 5.27 -7.65 16.87
N VAL A 113 5.21 -6.76 17.86
CA VAL A 113 4.69 -5.40 17.68
C VAL A 113 5.46 -4.58 16.63
N TYR A 114 6.79 -4.73 16.55
CA TYR A 114 7.61 -4.00 15.57
C TYR A 114 7.39 -4.50 14.15
N GLU A 115 7.23 -5.81 13.97
CA GLU A 115 6.91 -6.44 12.70
C GLU A 115 5.53 -6.00 12.20
N ARG A 116 4.55 -5.89 13.10
CA ARG A 116 3.20 -5.40 12.75
C ARG A 116 3.24 -4.00 12.16
N TYR A 117 4.00 -3.07 12.73
CA TYR A 117 4.15 -1.73 12.14
C TYR A 117 4.84 -1.76 10.78
N SER A 118 5.83 -2.64 10.59
CA SER A 118 6.42 -2.88 9.26
C SER A 118 5.38 -3.37 8.26
N HIS A 119 4.53 -4.31 8.64
CA HIS A 119 3.44 -4.80 7.79
C HIS A 119 2.41 -3.71 7.50
N ILE A 120 2.05 -2.85 8.45
CA ILE A 120 1.13 -1.73 8.20
C ILE A 120 1.75 -0.76 7.18
N THR A 121 3.01 -0.39 7.34
CA THR A 121 3.74 0.48 6.40
C THR A 121 3.77 -0.15 5.00
N ASN A 122 4.09 -1.44 4.89
CA ASN A 122 4.12 -2.15 3.62
C ASN A 122 2.73 -2.23 2.98
N ALA A 123 1.68 -2.46 3.77
CA ALA A 123 0.31 -2.49 3.28
C ALA A 123 -0.09 -1.14 2.65
N ILE A 124 0.30 -0.03 3.27
CA ILE A 124 0.08 1.31 2.74
C ILE A 124 0.87 1.53 1.44
N ALA A 125 2.17 1.24 1.45
CA ALA A 125 3.03 1.41 0.27
C ALA A 125 2.54 0.59 -0.93
N ASN A 126 2.20 -0.68 -0.70
CA ASN A 126 1.67 -1.56 -1.74
C ASN A 126 0.28 -1.11 -2.23
N ALA A 127 -0.59 -0.60 -1.36
CA ALA A 127 -1.87 -0.06 -1.80
C ALA A 127 -1.70 1.23 -2.65
N ILE A 128 -0.70 2.05 -2.34
CA ILE A 128 -0.32 3.21 -3.17
C ILE A 128 0.20 2.72 -4.53
N LEU A 129 1.15 1.79 -4.56
CA LEU A 129 1.67 1.21 -5.81
C LEU A 129 0.57 0.58 -6.67
N ALA A 130 -0.39 -0.10 -6.06
CA ALA A 130 -1.53 -0.66 -6.77
C ALA A 130 -2.31 0.42 -7.52
N ASP A 131 -2.63 1.53 -6.84
CA ASP A 131 -3.38 2.63 -7.41
C ASP A 131 -2.59 3.39 -8.49
N LEU A 132 -1.28 3.61 -8.29
CA LEU A 132 -0.41 4.23 -9.29
C LEU A 132 -0.26 3.37 -10.55
N GLN A 133 0.06 2.08 -10.40
CA GLN A 133 0.19 1.16 -11.52
C GLN A 133 -1.11 1.03 -12.30
N TYR A 134 -2.24 0.87 -11.61
CA TYR A 134 -3.54 0.83 -12.27
C TYR A 134 -3.82 2.12 -13.05
N THR A 135 -3.56 3.28 -12.44
CA THR A 135 -3.83 4.58 -13.08
C THR A 135 -3.05 4.77 -14.37
N TYR A 136 -1.78 4.37 -14.39
CA TYR A 136 -0.94 4.48 -15.58
C TYR A 136 -1.26 3.40 -16.62
N PHE A 137 -1.16 2.13 -16.22
CA PHE A 137 -1.14 1.01 -17.16
C PHE A 137 -2.51 0.63 -17.70
N LYS A 138 -3.62 1.04 -17.06
CA LYS A 138 -4.94 0.91 -17.69
C LYS A 138 -5.05 1.66 -19.02
N ASN A 139 -4.30 2.77 -19.16
CA ASN A 139 -4.24 3.59 -20.37
C ASN A 139 -3.07 3.18 -21.29
N HIS A 140 -2.17 2.33 -20.79
CA HIS A 140 -0.98 1.84 -21.50
C HIS A 140 -0.88 0.30 -21.44
N PRO A 141 -1.93 -0.44 -21.87
CA PRO A 141 -1.99 -1.89 -21.70
C PRO A 141 -0.85 -2.63 -22.41
N GLN A 142 -0.38 -2.10 -23.54
CA GLN A 142 0.74 -2.68 -24.30
C GLN A 142 2.07 -2.61 -23.54
N LEU A 143 2.35 -1.49 -22.87
CA LEU A 143 3.55 -1.34 -22.05
C LEU A 143 3.50 -2.28 -20.85
N TYR A 144 2.32 -2.50 -20.28
CA TYR A 144 2.16 -3.44 -19.18
C TYR A 144 2.34 -4.89 -19.62
N ALA A 145 1.79 -5.27 -20.78
CA ALA A 145 2.01 -6.58 -21.35
C ALA A 145 3.50 -6.86 -21.61
N GLN A 146 4.24 -5.87 -22.13
CA GLN A 146 5.69 -5.97 -22.31
C GLN A 146 6.44 -6.13 -20.97
N LEU A 147 6.01 -5.43 -19.93
CA LEU A 147 6.58 -5.58 -18.58
C LEU A 147 6.42 -7.01 -18.03
N LEU A 148 5.30 -7.66 -18.33
CA LEU A 148 5.01 -9.03 -17.87
C LEU A 148 5.61 -10.11 -18.77
N ASP A 149 5.89 -9.82 -20.03
CA ASP A 149 6.45 -10.80 -20.96
C ASP A 149 7.87 -11.21 -20.53
N PRO A 150 8.11 -12.51 -20.23
CA PRO A 150 9.42 -13.01 -19.82
C PRO A 150 10.52 -12.76 -20.86
N ASN A 151 10.16 -12.59 -22.14
CA ASN A 151 11.10 -12.38 -23.24
C ASN A 151 11.50 -10.91 -23.44
N THR A 152 10.81 -9.96 -22.81
CA THR A 152 11.18 -8.54 -22.88
C THR A 152 12.52 -8.31 -22.20
N ASP A 153 13.44 -7.67 -22.90
CA ASP A 153 14.78 -7.39 -22.40
C ASP A 153 14.77 -6.38 -21.24
N GLN A 154 15.83 -6.42 -20.42
CA GLN A 154 15.93 -5.61 -19.22
C GLN A 154 15.97 -4.10 -19.51
N THR A 155 16.53 -3.68 -20.65
CA THR A 155 16.61 -2.26 -21.03
C THR A 155 15.22 -1.72 -21.31
N THR A 156 14.42 -2.45 -22.10
CA THR A 156 13.02 -2.10 -22.39
C THR A 156 12.19 -2.05 -21.10
N ARG A 157 12.31 -3.05 -20.21
CA ARG A 157 11.61 -3.03 -18.91
C ARG A 157 11.98 -1.80 -18.07
N THR A 158 13.27 -1.47 -18.01
CA THR A 158 13.77 -0.31 -17.27
C THR A 158 13.23 1.00 -17.86
N GLN A 159 13.16 1.10 -19.19
CA GLN A 159 12.61 2.28 -19.87
C GLN A 159 11.12 2.47 -19.60
N ILE A 160 10.34 1.39 -19.61
CA ILE A 160 8.91 1.44 -19.27
C ILE A 160 8.73 1.90 -17.82
N GLN A 161 9.51 1.35 -16.88
CA GLN A 161 9.47 1.75 -15.47
C GLN A 161 9.88 3.20 -15.27
N ALA A 162 10.93 3.66 -15.95
CA ALA A 162 11.36 5.06 -15.89
C ALA A 162 10.26 6.00 -16.41
N THR A 163 9.63 5.64 -17.53
CA THR A 163 8.55 6.44 -18.13
C THR A 163 7.33 6.50 -17.19
N PHE A 164 6.97 5.38 -16.56
CA PHE A 164 5.94 5.34 -15.53
C PHE A 164 6.23 6.29 -14.36
N TRP A 165 7.47 6.29 -13.84
CA TRP A 165 7.84 7.09 -12.68
C TRP A 165 8.06 8.58 -12.97
N LEU A 166 8.35 8.92 -14.23
CA LEU A 166 8.52 10.29 -14.72
C LEU A 166 7.21 10.91 -15.24
N ASP A 167 6.13 10.13 -15.39
CA ASP A 167 4.82 10.65 -15.76
C ASP A 167 4.32 11.65 -14.71
N GLU A 168 3.96 12.85 -15.16
CA GLU A 168 3.56 13.96 -14.28
C GLU A 168 2.28 13.66 -13.49
N ASN A 169 1.33 12.92 -14.09
CA ASN A 169 0.10 12.56 -13.41
C ASN A 169 0.36 11.51 -12.33
N ILE A 170 1.27 10.58 -12.58
CA ILE A 170 1.71 9.60 -11.58
C ILE A 170 2.47 10.28 -10.45
N ALA A 171 3.38 11.21 -10.75
CA ALA A 171 4.09 11.97 -9.72
C ALA A 171 3.13 12.76 -8.82
N LYS A 172 2.19 13.52 -9.40
CA LYS A 172 1.17 14.27 -8.64
C LYS A 172 0.30 13.35 -7.78
N ARG A 173 -0.07 12.19 -8.33
CA ARG A 173 -0.91 11.21 -7.63
C ARG A 173 -0.16 10.55 -6.48
N ASP A 174 1.10 10.18 -6.67
CA ASP A 174 1.99 9.62 -5.64
C ASP A 174 2.07 10.56 -4.42
N THR A 175 2.44 11.82 -4.65
CA THR A 175 2.50 12.86 -3.62
C THR A 175 1.16 13.03 -2.91
N ALA A 176 0.04 13.15 -3.66
CA ALA A 176 -1.29 13.31 -3.05
C ALA A 176 -1.71 12.10 -2.19
N LEU A 177 -1.35 10.89 -2.60
CA LEU A 177 -1.65 9.67 -1.85
C LEU A 177 -0.90 9.64 -0.52
N TRP A 178 0.39 9.98 -0.53
CA TRP A 178 1.23 10.07 0.67
C TRP A 178 0.83 11.20 1.61
N LEU A 179 0.51 12.39 1.09
CA LEU A 179 0.03 13.51 1.91
C LEU A 179 -1.28 13.17 2.63
N HIS A 180 -2.18 12.42 1.98
CA HIS A 180 -3.38 11.94 2.65
C HIS A 180 -3.07 10.92 3.75
N VAL A 181 -2.08 10.03 3.56
CA VAL A 181 -1.60 9.14 4.63
C VAL A 181 -1.03 9.95 5.79
N ALA A 182 -0.26 11.00 5.52
CA ALA A 182 0.24 11.92 6.54
C ALA A 182 -0.90 12.57 7.34
N ASN A 183 -1.94 13.07 6.64
CA ASN A 183 -3.13 13.66 7.28
C ASN A 183 -3.88 12.66 8.17
N LEU A 184 -4.09 11.42 7.71
CA LEU A 184 -4.73 10.38 8.51
C LEU A 184 -3.90 10.02 9.75
N THR A 185 -2.59 9.95 9.60
CA THR A 185 -1.66 9.63 10.70
C THR A 185 -1.63 10.76 11.72
N GLU A 186 -1.55 12.02 11.27
CA GLU A 186 -1.63 13.20 12.13
C GLU A 186 -2.91 13.20 12.95
N LYS A 187 -4.06 13.02 12.29
CA LYS A 187 -5.37 12.97 12.96
C LYS A 187 -5.43 11.87 14.02
N ALA A 188 -4.98 10.65 13.70
CA ALA A 188 -4.99 9.54 14.64
C ALA A 188 -4.07 9.79 15.86
N LEU A 189 -2.94 10.47 15.64
CA LEU A 189 -2.06 10.87 16.72
C LEU A 189 -2.72 11.92 17.61
N ASP A 190 -3.35 12.95 17.04
CA ASP A 190 -4.05 13.98 17.83
C ASP A 190 -5.16 13.40 18.71
N GLU A 191 -5.98 12.50 18.17
CA GLU A 191 -7.06 11.86 18.91
C GLU A 191 -6.54 11.07 20.12
N LYS A 192 -5.37 10.43 20.01
CA LYS A 192 -4.72 9.70 21.11
C LYS A 192 -4.19 10.62 22.22
N PHE A 193 -3.79 11.85 21.89
CA PHE A 193 -3.22 12.79 22.87
C PHE A 193 -4.28 13.68 23.55
N ILE A 194 -5.52 13.64 23.07
CA ILE A 194 -6.67 14.33 23.68
C ILE A 194 -7.43 13.40 24.66
N SER A 195 -7.30 12.07 24.49
CA SER A 195 -7.84 11.03 25.39
C SER A 195 -6.92 10.72 26.57
#